data_AF-A0A7C2H2Y4-F1
#
_entry.id   AF-A0A7C2H2Y4-F1
#
_cell.length_a   1.000
_cell.length_b   1.000
_cell.length_c   1.000
_cell.angle_alpha   90.00
_cell.angle_beta   90.00
_cell.angle_gamma   90.00
#
_symmetry.space_group_name_H-M   'P 1'
#
loop_
_entity.id
_entity.type
_entity.pdbx_description
1 polymer ?
#
loop_
_entity_poly.entity_id
_entity_poly.type
_entity_poly.pdbx_seq_one_letter_code
_entity_poly.pdbx_strand_id
1 'polypeptide(L)'
;MASRVSVVRGPVARGDPRARPERAPAFRLELLGGFELRVDGRSTGLPFGSQRLLAFLALRERPVLRAHVAGMLWPESPEVRAAANLRSALWRLGPAGPWLVLSSAQHLQLAPGVAVDLRLSAALARRLLDPAQPLPEGAAVDDLARDLLPDWFDEWVVVERESFRQLRLHALESLCARLTDLGRWPEAGQAGLAAVAAEPLRESAHRALIRAHLAEGNVVEAMHRYDAFRRLLRDELGLEPSPAMRALVPAARSVTVG
;
A
#
# COMPACT_ATOMS: atom_id res chain seq x y z
N MET A 1 -37.58 11.73 -58.68
CA MET A 1 -36.23 12.25 -58.35
C MET A 1 -36.37 13.23 -57.20
N ALA A 2 -35.73 12.93 -56.06
CA ALA A 2 -35.59 13.74 -54.84
C ALA A 2 -36.87 14.27 -54.14
N SER A 3 -37.41 13.50 -53.19
CA SER A 3 -38.32 14.02 -52.14
C SER A 3 -37.53 14.19 -50.84
N ARG A 4 -37.42 15.45 -50.40
CA ARG A 4 -36.75 15.87 -49.16
C ARG A 4 -37.54 15.42 -47.94
N VAL A 5 -36.92 14.65 -47.04
CA VAL A 5 -37.42 14.40 -45.68
C VAL A 5 -36.87 15.51 -44.77
N SER A 6 -37.76 16.41 -44.35
CA SER A 6 -37.47 17.42 -43.33
C SER A 6 -37.45 16.78 -41.95
N VAL A 7 -36.27 16.67 -41.33
CA VAL A 7 -36.14 16.27 -39.93
C VAL A 7 -36.32 17.51 -39.05
N VAL A 8 -37.46 17.59 -38.39
CA VAL A 8 -37.74 18.60 -37.34
C VAL A 8 -36.85 18.28 -36.15
N ARG A 9 -35.85 19.13 -35.87
CA ARG A 9 -35.07 19.08 -34.63
C ARG A 9 -35.94 19.60 -33.48
N GLY A 10 -36.39 18.69 -32.61
CA GLY A 10 -36.99 19.05 -31.32
C GLY A 10 -35.98 19.78 -30.43
N PRO A 11 -36.45 20.61 -29.48
CA PRO A 11 -35.57 21.42 -28.64
C PRO A 11 -34.70 20.52 -27.77
N VAL A 12 -33.39 20.77 -27.80
CA VAL A 12 -32.43 20.18 -26.85
C VAL A 12 -32.82 20.67 -25.46
N ALA A 13 -33.35 19.76 -24.64
CA ALA A 13 -33.64 20.04 -23.25
C ALA A 13 -32.35 20.47 -22.53
N ARG A 14 -32.30 21.72 -22.10
CA ARG A 14 -31.24 22.23 -21.22
C ARG A 14 -31.46 21.59 -19.86
N GLY A 15 -30.61 20.63 -19.51
CA GLY A 15 -30.60 20.01 -18.18
C GLY A 15 -30.39 21.06 -17.08
N ASP A 16 -31.10 20.89 -15.97
CA ASP A 16 -31.00 21.73 -14.78
C ASP A 16 -29.57 21.66 -14.19
N PRO A 17 -28.82 22.77 -14.09
CA PRO A 17 -27.48 22.79 -13.49
C PRO A 17 -27.47 22.50 -11.97
N ARG A 18 -28.64 22.28 -11.35
CA ARG A 18 -28.81 21.91 -9.93
C ARG A 18 -29.22 20.45 -9.70
N ALA A 19 -29.37 19.65 -10.75
CA ALA A 19 -29.59 18.22 -10.59
C ALA A 19 -28.33 17.57 -9.98
N ARG A 20 -28.38 17.22 -8.70
CA ARG A 20 -27.37 16.35 -8.09
C ARG A 20 -27.38 15.03 -8.87
N PRO A 21 -26.22 14.51 -9.32
CA PRO A 21 -26.17 13.19 -9.94
C PRO A 21 -26.76 12.16 -8.97
N GLU A 22 -27.59 11.23 -9.48
CA GLU A 22 -28.30 10.21 -8.70
C GLU A 22 -27.36 9.27 -7.92
N ARG A 23 -26.06 9.28 -8.23
CA ARG A 23 -25.01 8.57 -7.50
C ARG A 23 -23.83 9.49 -7.26
N ALA A 24 -23.34 9.53 -6.03
CA ALA A 24 -22.06 10.19 -5.74
C ALA A 24 -20.95 9.48 -6.53
N PRO A 25 -20.02 10.22 -7.16
CA PRO A 25 -18.90 9.63 -7.88
C PRO A 25 -18.09 8.70 -6.98
N ALA A 26 -17.60 7.59 -7.54
CA ALA A 26 -16.75 6.66 -6.82
C ALA A 26 -15.30 7.18 -6.81
N PHE A 27 -14.81 7.54 -5.63
CA PHE A 27 -13.45 8.02 -5.43
C PHE A 27 -12.56 6.91 -4.88
N ARG A 28 -11.43 6.67 -5.54
CA ARG A 28 -10.36 5.81 -5.05
C ARG A 28 -9.05 6.55 -5.07
N LEU A 29 -8.36 6.54 -3.94
CA LEU A 29 -7.01 7.03 -3.79
C LEU A 29 -6.08 5.83 -3.66
N GLU A 30 -5.14 5.71 -4.59
CA GLU A 30 -4.08 4.73 -4.55
C GLU A 30 -2.81 5.41 -4.04
N LEU A 31 -2.22 4.81 -3.01
CA LEU A 31 -0.98 5.26 -2.38
C LEU A 31 0.08 4.15 -2.40
N LEU A 32 -0.30 2.90 -2.66
CA LEU A 32 0.61 1.76 -2.74
C LEU A 32 1.18 1.63 -4.16
N GLY A 33 2.50 1.75 -4.29
CA GLY A 33 3.22 1.76 -5.56
C GLY A 33 3.27 3.14 -6.23
N GLY A 34 2.52 4.12 -5.74
CA GLY A 34 2.51 5.48 -6.28
C GLY A 34 1.22 6.22 -5.91
N PHE A 35 1.18 7.53 -6.18
CA PHE A 35 -0.03 8.33 -6.00
C PHE A 35 -0.90 8.23 -7.26
N GLU A 36 -2.15 7.81 -7.10
CA GLU A 36 -3.16 7.93 -8.15
C GLU A 36 -4.53 8.29 -7.55
N LEU A 37 -5.21 9.29 -8.13
CA LEU A 37 -6.60 9.56 -7.81
C LEU A 37 -7.49 9.08 -8.97
N ARG A 38 -8.38 8.14 -8.69
CA ARG A 38 -9.41 7.68 -9.62
C ARG A 38 -10.77 8.23 -9.26
N VAL A 39 -11.48 8.75 -10.26
CA VAL A 39 -12.87 9.21 -10.17
C VAL A 39 -13.69 8.41 -11.19
N ASP A 40 -14.66 7.64 -10.71
CA ASP A 40 -15.44 6.69 -11.53
C ASP A 40 -14.55 5.78 -12.39
N GLY A 41 -13.46 5.30 -11.78
CA GLY A 41 -12.47 4.41 -12.39
C GLY A 41 -11.44 5.10 -13.30
N ARG A 42 -11.58 6.39 -13.60
CA ARG A 42 -10.65 7.14 -14.47
C ARG A 42 -9.59 7.87 -13.66
N SER A 43 -8.33 7.75 -14.08
CA SER A 43 -7.21 8.48 -13.49
C SER A 43 -7.40 9.99 -13.68
N THR A 44 -7.15 10.75 -12.62
CA THR A 44 -7.29 12.21 -12.59
C THR A 44 -5.97 12.86 -12.17
N GLY A 45 -5.45 13.71 -13.04
CA GLY A 45 -4.23 14.46 -12.76
C GLY A 45 -4.48 15.56 -11.73
N LEU A 46 -3.65 15.62 -10.71
CA LEU A 46 -3.64 16.69 -9.71
C LEU A 46 -2.26 17.34 -9.63
N PRO A 47 -2.17 18.65 -9.38
CA PRO A 47 -0.91 19.30 -9.04
C PRO A 47 -0.30 18.68 -7.77
N PHE A 48 1.03 18.59 -7.71
CA PHE A 48 1.73 17.90 -6.62
C PHE A 48 1.34 18.37 -5.21
N GLY A 49 1.08 19.67 -5.01
CA GLY A 49 0.59 20.19 -3.73
C GLY A 49 -0.79 19.65 -3.32
N SER A 50 -1.68 19.40 -4.28
CA SER A 50 -2.99 18.77 -4.04
C SER A 50 -2.86 17.27 -3.83
N GLN A 51 -1.93 16.60 -4.52
CA GLN A 51 -1.59 15.20 -4.25
C GLN A 51 -1.11 15.03 -2.81
N ARG A 52 -0.15 15.85 -2.38
CA ARG A 52 0.40 15.87 -1.02
C ARG A 52 -0.68 16.05 0.03
N LEU A 53 -1.62 16.96 -0.22
CA LEU A 53 -2.76 17.17 0.66
C LEU A 53 -3.63 15.92 0.82
N LEU A 54 -4.02 15.28 -0.27
CA LEU A 54 -4.86 14.09 -0.21
C LEU A 54 -4.14 12.91 0.43
N ALA A 55 -2.87 12.68 0.07
CA ALA A 55 -2.04 11.64 0.67
C ALA A 55 -1.91 11.85 2.18
N PHE A 56 -1.56 13.06 2.63
CA PHE A 56 -1.43 13.37 4.05
C PHE A 56 -2.75 13.14 4.81
N LEU A 57 -3.88 13.59 4.27
CA LEU A 57 -5.18 13.37 4.91
C LEU A 57 -5.61 11.89 4.91
N ALA A 58 -5.19 11.11 3.91
CA ALA A 58 -5.48 9.67 3.85
C ALA A 58 -4.77 8.87 4.96
N LEU A 59 -3.58 9.32 5.36
CA LEU A 59 -2.78 8.77 6.47
C LEU A 59 -3.27 9.21 7.86
N ARG A 60 -4.41 9.90 7.93
CA ARG A 60 -4.99 10.40 9.19
C ARG A 60 -6.41 9.87 9.33
N GLU A 61 -6.69 9.23 10.47
CA GLU A 61 -8.02 8.70 10.77
C GLU A 61 -8.97 9.77 11.30
N ARG A 62 -8.42 10.82 11.92
CA ARG A 62 -9.16 11.92 12.55
C ARG A 62 -9.04 13.23 11.77
N PRO A 63 -9.99 14.17 11.95
CA PRO A 63 -9.82 15.54 11.48
C PRO A 63 -8.53 16.18 11.99
N VAL A 64 -7.89 16.97 11.15
CA VAL A 64 -6.58 17.58 11.41
C VAL A 64 -6.67 19.10 11.27
N LEU A 65 -5.99 19.84 12.15
CA LEU A 65 -5.96 21.30 12.09
C LEU A 65 -5.35 21.80 10.78
N ARG A 66 -5.98 22.81 10.16
CA ARG A 66 -5.51 23.45 8.92
C ARG A 66 -4.09 24.00 9.06
N ALA A 67 -3.79 24.64 10.18
CA ALA A 67 -2.46 25.18 10.46
C ALA A 67 -1.40 24.08 10.50
N HIS A 68 -1.72 22.93 11.13
CA HIS A 68 -0.83 21.78 11.17
C HIS A 68 -0.63 21.17 9.77
N VAL A 69 -1.70 20.99 8.98
CA VAL A 69 -1.58 20.51 7.59
C VAL A 69 -0.71 21.46 6.77
N ALA A 70 -0.90 22.77 6.90
CA ALA A 70 -0.09 23.76 6.19
C ALA A 70 1.40 23.66 6.58
N GLY A 71 1.71 23.63 7.87
CA GLY A 71 3.09 23.52 8.35
C GLY A 71 3.78 22.22 7.94
N MET A 72 3.06 21.09 8.01
CA MET A 72 3.60 19.78 7.60
C MET A 72 3.86 19.69 6.09
N LEU A 73 2.99 20.27 5.27
CA LEU A 73 3.09 20.15 3.81
C LEU A 73 4.01 21.19 3.19
N TRP A 74 4.28 22.31 3.86
CA TRP A 74 5.19 23.36 3.38
C TRP A 74 6.09 23.86 4.52
N PRO A 75 6.98 23.00 5.08
CA PRO A 75 7.80 23.33 6.24
C PRO A 75 8.74 24.52 5.98
N GLU A 76 9.24 24.64 4.76
CA GLU A 76 10.14 25.72 4.33
C GLU A 76 9.44 27.08 4.12
N SER A 77 8.12 27.16 4.29
CA SER A 77 7.35 28.39 4.09
C SER A 77 6.94 29.02 5.41
N PRO A 78 7.02 30.36 5.54
CA PRO A 78 6.40 31.07 6.65
C PRO A 78 4.90 30.74 6.77
N GLU A 79 4.35 30.73 7.98
CA GLU A 79 2.99 30.25 8.27
C GLU A 79 1.91 30.86 7.35
N VAL A 80 1.96 32.17 7.13
CA VAL A 80 1.00 32.87 6.24
C VAL A 80 1.07 32.33 4.80
N ARG A 81 2.28 32.05 4.30
CA ARG A 81 2.51 31.49 2.96
C ARG A 81 2.12 30.02 2.90
N ALA A 82 2.42 29.23 3.92
CA ALA A 82 1.98 27.84 4.02
C ALA A 82 0.45 27.74 4.01
N ALA A 83 -0.25 28.61 4.74
CA ALA A 83 -1.71 28.70 4.72
C ALA A 83 -2.25 29.09 3.33
N ALA A 84 -1.58 30.00 2.62
CA ALA A 84 -1.94 30.35 1.24
C ALA A 84 -1.73 29.20 0.25
N ASN A 85 -0.64 28.44 0.40
CA ASN A 85 -0.39 27.22 -0.38
C ASN A 85 -1.46 26.16 -0.11
N LEU A 86 -1.86 25.95 1.15
CA LEU A 86 -2.95 25.04 1.51
C LEU A 86 -4.28 25.43 0.85
N ARG A 87 -4.65 26.73 0.90
CA ARG A 87 -5.85 27.23 0.22
C ARG A 87 -5.78 26.95 -1.28
N SER A 88 -4.63 27.20 -1.90
CA SER A 88 -4.41 26.93 -3.33
C SER A 88 -4.50 25.43 -3.66
N ALA A 89 -3.94 24.56 -2.82
CA ALA A 89 -4.02 23.11 -2.99
C ALA A 89 -5.46 22.60 -2.90
N LEU A 90 -6.25 23.11 -1.93
CA LEU A 90 -7.68 22.81 -1.80
C LEU A 90 -8.48 23.30 -3.01
N TRP A 91 -8.24 24.53 -3.46
CA TRP A 91 -8.94 25.09 -4.61
C TRP A 91 -8.66 24.31 -5.90
N ARG A 92 -7.42 23.83 -6.08
CA ARG A 92 -7.02 23.02 -7.24
C ARG A 92 -7.57 21.59 -7.25
N LEU A 93 -8.27 21.16 -6.20
CA LEU A 93 -9.09 19.93 -6.25
C LEU A 93 -10.31 20.10 -7.16
N GLY A 94 -10.66 21.35 -7.52
CA GLY A 94 -11.72 21.66 -8.47
C GLY A 94 -13.11 21.16 -8.00
N PRO A 95 -13.99 20.81 -8.94
CA PRO A 95 -15.35 20.36 -8.62
C PRO A 95 -15.43 19.11 -7.74
N ALA A 96 -14.38 18.28 -7.71
CA ALA A 96 -14.31 17.09 -6.86
C ALA A 96 -13.95 17.42 -5.40
N GLY A 97 -13.40 18.61 -5.11
CA GLY A 97 -12.89 19.00 -3.80
C GLY A 97 -13.84 18.71 -2.62
N PRO A 98 -15.13 19.12 -2.68
CA PRO A 98 -16.08 18.85 -1.60
C PRO A 98 -16.36 17.37 -1.34
N TRP A 99 -16.13 16.50 -2.32
CA TRP A 99 -16.31 15.05 -2.20
C TRP A 99 -15.04 14.33 -1.76
N LEU A 100 -13.87 14.97 -1.91
CA LEU A 100 -12.57 14.43 -1.53
C LEU A 100 -12.17 14.85 -0.10
N VAL A 101 -12.47 16.09 0.29
CA VAL A 101 -12.02 16.67 1.55
C VAL A 101 -13.18 17.36 2.26
N LEU A 102 -13.46 16.90 3.48
CA LEU A 102 -14.32 17.61 4.41
C LEU A 102 -13.50 18.77 5.00
N SER A 103 -13.90 20.00 4.68
CA SER A 103 -13.21 21.21 5.12
C SER A 103 -14.13 22.05 5.99
N SER A 104 -13.71 22.32 7.23
CA SER A 104 -14.30 23.34 8.09
C SER A 104 -13.38 24.57 8.19
N ALA A 105 -13.77 25.54 9.02
CA ALA A 105 -12.97 26.74 9.28
C ALA A 105 -11.59 26.39 9.86
N GLN A 106 -11.47 25.32 10.65
CA GLN A 106 -10.25 24.97 11.38
C GLN A 106 -9.70 23.58 11.06
N HIS A 107 -10.52 22.66 10.54
CA HIS A 107 -10.13 21.28 10.36
C HIS A 107 -10.29 20.81 8.91
N LEU A 108 -9.46 19.83 8.54
CA LEU A 108 -9.51 19.09 7.29
C LEU A 108 -9.56 17.60 7.59
N GLN A 109 -10.33 16.86 6.81
CA GLN A 109 -10.36 15.40 6.86
C GLN A 109 -10.57 14.88 5.43
N LEU A 110 -9.97 13.74 5.10
CA LEU A 110 -10.37 13.01 3.90
C LEU A 110 -11.83 12.60 4.04
N ALA A 111 -12.63 12.81 3.00
CA ALA A 111 -14.03 12.42 3.04
C ALA A 111 -14.20 10.90 3.17
N PRO A 112 -15.18 10.41 3.96
CA PRO A 112 -15.36 8.98 4.21
C PRO A 112 -15.74 8.19 2.96
N GLY A 113 -16.24 8.86 1.91
CA GLY A 113 -16.55 8.25 0.62
C GLY A 113 -15.34 7.96 -0.27
N VAL A 114 -14.13 8.38 0.14
CA VAL A 114 -12.89 8.10 -0.60
C VAL A 114 -12.31 6.77 -0.14
N ALA A 115 -12.32 5.76 -1.02
CA ALA A 115 -11.63 4.51 -0.78
C ALA A 115 -10.12 4.73 -0.84
N VAL A 116 -9.37 4.19 0.12
CA VAL A 116 -7.91 4.27 0.17
C VAL A 116 -7.34 2.86 0.20
N ASP A 117 -6.53 2.51 -0.79
CA ASP A 117 -5.92 1.17 -0.91
C ASP A 117 -5.09 0.79 0.32
N LEU A 118 -4.30 1.71 0.87
CA LEU A 118 -3.50 1.51 2.07
C LEU A 118 -4.35 1.06 3.26
N ARG A 119 -5.55 1.62 3.43
CA ARG A 119 -6.45 1.25 4.54
C ARG A 119 -6.95 -0.19 4.39
N LEU A 120 -7.23 -0.61 3.15
CA LEU A 120 -7.63 -1.97 2.84
C LEU A 120 -6.47 -2.95 3.10
N SER A 121 -5.28 -2.66 2.60
CA SER A 121 -4.09 -3.50 2.83
C SER A 121 -3.68 -3.56 4.29
N ALA A 122 -3.77 -2.46 5.04
CA ALA A 122 -3.50 -2.45 6.48
C ALA A 122 -4.54 -3.28 7.26
N ALA A 123 -5.81 -3.23 6.89
CA ALA A 123 -6.85 -4.06 7.49
C ALA A 123 -6.63 -5.55 7.18
N LEU A 124 -6.28 -5.89 5.93
CA LEU A 124 -5.89 -7.24 5.54
C LEU A 124 -4.70 -7.74 6.35
N ALA A 125 -3.64 -6.94 6.46
CA ALA A 125 -2.46 -7.30 7.24
C ALA A 125 -2.81 -7.61 8.70
N ARG A 126 -3.62 -6.76 9.35
CA ARG A 126 -4.07 -7.00 10.74
C ARG A 126 -4.90 -8.27 10.86
N ARG A 127 -5.76 -8.59 9.90
CA ARG A 127 -6.53 -9.85 9.89
C ARG A 127 -5.62 -11.06 9.76
N LEU A 128 -4.57 -11.00 8.95
CA LEU A 128 -3.62 -12.10 8.79
C LEU A 128 -2.80 -12.36 10.06
N LEU A 129 -2.57 -11.33 10.87
CA LEU A 129 -1.88 -11.42 12.15
C LEU A 129 -2.76 -11.98 13.29
N ASP A 130 -4.08 -11.98 13.11
CA ASP A 130 -4.99 -12.61 14.06
C ASP A 130 -5.17 -14.10 13.69
N PRO A 131 -4.66 -15.04 14.51
CA PRO A 131 -4.77 -16.46 14.23
C PRO A 131 -6.22 -16.97 14.27
N ALA A 132 -7.14 -16.25 14.93
CA ALA A 132 -8.55 -16.61 15.00
C ALA A 132 -9.31 -16.25 13.71
N GLN A 133 -8.79 -15.31 12.91
CA GLN A 133 -9.41 -14.92 11.65
C GLN A 133 -9.06 -15.94 10.55
N PRO A 134 -10.01 -16.40 9.73
CA PRO A 134 -9.71 -17.29 8.60
C PRO A 134 -8.81 -16.57 7.58
N LEU A 135 -8.01 -17.35 6.85
CA LEU A 135 -7.27 -16.81 5.71
C LEU A 135 -8.28 -16.30 4.66
N PRO A 136 -8.06 -15.11 4.09
CA PRO A 136 -8.89 -14.61 3.00
C PRO A 136 -8.71 -15.49 1.76
N GLU A 137 -9.78 -15.62 0.99
CA GLU A 137 -9.71 -16.16 -0.36
C GLU A 137 -9.13 -15.10 -1.30
N GLY A 138 -8.19 -15.48 -2.18
CA GLY A 138 -7.65 -14.61 -3.23
C GLY A 138 -6.22 -14.09 -3.01
N ALA A 139 -5.89 -13.00 -3.73
CA ALA A 139 -4.52 -12.51 -3.98
C ALA A 139 -3.95 -11.66 -2.82
N ALA A 140 -3.97 -12.19 -1.59
CA ALA A 140 -3.48 -11.46 -0.41
C ALA A 140 -2.00 -11.03 -0.50
N VAL A 141 -1.19 -11.74 -1.28
CA VAL A 141 0.21 -11.37 -1.54
C VAL A 141 0.29 -10.08 -2.36
N ASP A 142 -0.47 -9.97 -3.45
CA ASP A 142 -0.45 -8.79 -4.34
C ASP A 142 -0.91 -7.53 -3.61
N ASP A 143 -1.90 -7.67 -2.73
CA ASP A 143 -2.43 -6.57 -1.90
C ASP A 143 -1.41 -6.06 -0.86
N LEU A 144 -0.39 -6.87 -0.52
CA LEU A 144 0.64 -6.56 0.47
C LEU A 144 2.04 -6.37 -0.13
N ALA A 145 2.22 -6.57 -1.43
CA ALA A 145 3.53 -6.53 -2.07
C ALA A 145 4.07 -5.10 -2.28
N ARG A 146 3.19 -4.09 -2.32
CA ARG A 146 3.54 -2.73 -2.75
C ARG A 146 3.93 -1.81 -1.60
N ASP A 147 4.94 -0.97 -1.84
CA ASP A 147 5.38 0.09 -0.92
C ASP A 147 4.48 1.32 -0.91
N LEU A 148 4.40 2.01 0.23
CA LEU A 148 3.66 3.27 0.34
C LEU A 148 4.44 4.41 -0.32
N LEU A 149 3.91 4.97 -1.42
CA LEU A 149 4.42 6.16 -2.12
C LEU A 149 5.95 6.16 -2.32
N PRO A 150 6.56 5.12 -2.95
CA PRO A 150 8.01 4.88 -2.91
C PRO A 150 8.87 6.08 -3.31
N ASP A 151 8.40 6.90 -4.26
CA ASP A 151 9.13 8.06 -4.82
C ASP A 151 9.01 9.35 -4.00
N TRP A 152 8.35 9.31 -2.84
CA TRP A 152 8.13 10.49 -1.99
C TRP A 152 9.09 10.46 -0.79
N PHE A 153 9.78 11.57 -0.53
CA PHE A 153 10.82 11.66 0.51
C PHE A 153 10.46 12.58 1.67
N ASP A 154 9.22 13.09 1.71
CA ASP A 154 8.76 13.87 2.83
C ASP A 154 8.83 13.06 4.14
N GLU A 155 9.33 13.66 5.22
CA GLU A 155 9.55 12.97 6.51
C GLU A 155 8.28 12.27 7.02
N TRP A 156 7.12 12.92 6.86
CA TRP A 156 5.84 12.34 7.25
C TRP A 156 5.43 11.12 6.41
N VAL A 157 5.92 10.97 5.18
CA VAL A 157 5.71 9.77 4.37
C VAL A 157 6.65 8.67 4.83
N VAL A 158 7.91 8.99 5.11
CA VAL A 158 8.94 8.00 5.49
C VAL A 158 8.51 7.24 6.74
N VAL A 159 8.02 7.94 7.77
CA VAL A 159 7.54 7.33 9.03
C VAL A 159 6.36 6.39 8.79
N GLU A 160 5.40 6.81 7.95
CA GLU A 160 4.19 6.03 7.65
C GLU A 160 4.50 4.83 6.75
N ARG A 161 5.44 5.00 5.81
CA ARG A 161 5.93 3.91 4.95
C ARG A 161 6.61 2.84 5.78
N GLU A 162 7.48 3.23 6.70
CA GLU A 162 8.16 2.26 7.57
C GLU A 162 7.16 1.54 8.49
N SER A 163 6.20 2.26 9.06
CA SER A 163 5.14 1.67 9.88
C SER A 163 4.32 0.63 9.10
N PHE A 164 3.90 0.97 7.88
CA PHE A 164 3.17 0.04 7.02
C PHE A 164 4.06 -1.13 6.55
N ARG A 165 5.33 -0.88 6.23
CA ARG A 165 6.30 -1.91 5.83
C ARG A 165 6.49 -2.95 6.94
N GLN A 166 6.63 -2.53 8.19
CA GLN A 166 6.70 -3.46 9.31
C GLN A 166 5.41 -4.27 9.44
N LEU A 167 4.23 -3.62 9.36
CA LEU A 167 2.95 -4.32 9.43
C LEU A 167 2.80 -5.38 8.33
N ARG A 168 3.12 -5.05 7.08
CA ARG A 168 2.98 -5.98 5.95
C ARG A 168 3.99 -7.13 6.02
N LEU A 169 5.23 -6.88 6.49
CA LEU A 169 6.24 -7.94 6.64
C LEU A 169 5.77 -9.02 7.62
N HIS A 170 5.27 -8.62 8.79
CA HIS A 170 4.73 -9.58 9.76
C HIS A 170 3.51 -10.32 9.19
N ALA A 171 2.64 -9.63 8.43
CA ALA A 171 1.47 -10.25 7.82
C ALA A 171 1.85 -11.27 6.73
N LEU A 172 2.84 -10.98 5.88
CA LEU A 172 3.35 -11.90 4.86
C LEU A 172 4.02 -13.13 5.49
N GLU A 173 4.77 -12.95 6.58
CA GLU A 173 5.35 -14.06 7.35
C GLU A 173 4.27 -14.95 7.98
N SER A 174 3.24 -14.34 8.58
CA SER A 174 2.08 -15.06 9.12
C SER A 174 1.34 -15.82 8.01
N LEU A 175 1.10 -15.16 6.87
CA LEU A 175 0.46 -15.78 5.71
C LEU A 175 1.27 -16.99 5.20
N CYS A 176 2.60 -16.85 5.06
CA CYS A 176 3.50 -17.93 4.69
C CYS A 176 3.39 -19.12 5.66
N ALA A 177 3.46 -18.86 6.97
CA ALA A 177 3.37 -19.92 7.98
C ALA A 177 2.01 -20.62 7.95
N ARG A 178 0.92 -19.86 7.91
CA ARG A 178 -0.44 -20.42 7.92
C ARG A 178 -0.77 -21.20 6.65
N LEU A 179 -0.30 -20.76 5.48
CA LEU A 179 -0.46 -21.51 4.22
C LEU A 179 0.39 -22.79 4.23
N THR A 180 1.57 -22.75 4.83
CA THR A 180 2.43 -23.93 5.06
C THR A 180 1.68 -24.98 5.90
N ASP A 181 1.09 -24.56 7.02
CA ASP A 181 0.33 -25.47 7.90
C ASP A 181 -0.91 -26.08 7.22
N LEU A 182 -1.49 -25.39 6.24
CA LEU A 182 -2.63 -25.84 5.45
C LEU A 182 -2.24 -26.67 4.22
N GLY A 183 -0.95 -26.88 3.96
CA GLY A 183 -0.45 -27.59 2.78
C GLY A 183 -0.60 -26.83 1.45
N ARG A 184 -0.83 -25.51 1.51
CA ARG A 184 -0.94 -24.62 0.34
C ARG A 184 0.44 -24.08 -0.04
N TRP A 185 1.36 -24.99 -0.35
CA TRP A 185 2.79 -24.71 -0.49
C TRP A 185 3.14 -23.65 -1.55
N PRO A 186 2.56 -23.67 -2.78
CA PRO A 186 2.90 -22.67 -3.79
C PRO A 186 2.60 -21.24 -3.33
N GLU A 187 1.47 -21.05 -2.66
CA GLU A 187 1.05 -19.74 -2.13
C GLU A 187 1.87 -19.34 -0.89
N ALA A 188 2.25 -20.31 -0.04
CA ALA A 188 3.18 -20.07 1.05
C ALA A 188 4.53 -19.56 0.55
N GLY A 189 5.06 -20.19 -0.50
CA GLY A 189 6.30 -19.76 -1.16
C GLY A 189 6.20 -18.34 -1.72
N GLN A 190 5.09 -17.99 -2.37
CA GLN A 190 4.85 -16.61 -2.85
C GLN A 190 4.83 -15.59 -1.72
N ALA A 191 4.15 -15.88 -0.61
CA ALA A 191 4.12 -15.00 0.56
C ALA A 191 5.51 -14.83 1.20
N GLY A 192 6.27 -15.93 1.34
CA GLY A 192 7.65 -15.90 1.85
C GLY A 192 8.61 -15.12 0.95
N LEU A 193 8.52 -15.32 -0.38
CA LEU A 193 9.30 -14.56 -1.35
C LEU A 193 8.97 -13.06 -1.33
N ALA A 194 7.69 -12.70 -1.21
CA ALA A 194 7.28 -11.31 -1.07
C ALA A 194 7.84 -10.66 0.22
N ALA A 195 7.87 -11.40 1.33
CA ALA A 195 8.47 -10.92 2.57
C ALA A 195 9.99 -10.70 2.44
N VAL A 196 10.71 -11.65 1.81
CA VAL A 196 12.15 -11.54 1.56
C VAL A 196 12.47 -10.39 0.60
N ALA A 197 11.69 -10.21 -0.45
CA ALA A 197 11.89 -9.10 -1.39
C ALA A 197 11.69 -7.72 -0.71
N ALA A 198 10.76 -7.63 0.24
CA ALA A 198 10.49 -6.39 0.97
C ALA A 198 11.54 -6.07 2.06
N GLU A 199 12.23 -7.07 2.60
CA GLU A 199 13.35 -6.88 3.54
C GLU A 199 14.34 -8.06 3.43
N PRO A 200 15.35 -7.95 2.55
CA PRO A 200 16.30 -9.04 2.29
C PRO A 200 17.12 -9.48 3.51
N LEU A 201 17.37 -8.59 4.47
CA LEU A 201 18.14 -8.90 5.69
C LEU A 201 17.29 -9.46 6.84
N ARG A 202 15.97 -9.57 6.67
CA ARG A 202 15.07 -10.06 7.74
C ARG A 202 15.09 -11.58 7.82
N GLU A 203 15.82 -12.09 8.81
CA GLU A 203 15.97 -13.53 9.02
C GLU A 203 14.63 -14.26 9.21
N SER A 204 13.64 -13.65 9.87
CA SER A 204 12.33 -14.29 10.07
C SER A 204 11.59 -14.59 8.76
N ALA A 205 11.76 -13.75 7.74
CA ALA A 205 11.15 -13.93 6.43
C ALA A 205 11.80 -15.12 5.70
N HIS A 206 13.14 -15.17 5.69
CA HIS A 206 13.88 -16.33 5.18
C HIS A 206 13.51 -17.60 5.93
N ARG A 207 13.33 -17.53 7.25
CA ARG A 207 12.97 -18.69 8.08
C ARG A 207 11.59 -19.23 7.74
N ALA A 208 10.62 -18.36 7.49
CA ALA A 208 9.29 -18.74 7.06
C ALA A 208 9.33 -19.43 5.68
N LEU A 209 10.05 -18.84 4.71
CA LEU A 209 10.20 -19.40 3.36
C LEU A 209 10.92 -20.76 3.36
N ILE A 210 12.00 -20.91 4.13
CA ILE A 210 12.73 -22.19 4.25
C ILE A 210 11.81 -23.27 4.86
N ARG A 211 11.02 -22.93 5.88
CA ARG A 211 10.03 -23.88 6.44
C ARG A 211 8.98 -24.29 5.42
N ALA A 212 8.50 -23.37 4.60
CA ALA A 212 7.57 -23.68 3.53
C ALA A 212 8.15 -24.70 2.54
N HIS A 213 9.40 -24.48 2.07
CA HIS A 213 10.08 -25.43 1.18
C HIS A 213 10.33 -26.79 1.84
N LEU A 214 10.74 -26.82 3.11
CA LEU A 214 10.97 -28.08 3.83
C LEU A 214 9.68 -28.89 3.98
N ALA A 215 8.57 -28.23 4.29
CA ALA A 215 7.29 -28.87 4.49
C ALA A 215 6.65 -29.36 3.17
N GLU A 216 6.96 -28.70 2.05
CA GLU A 216 6.69 -29.19 0.69
C GLU A 216 7.57 -30.40 0.29
N GLY A 217 8.69 -30.64 1.00
CA GLY A 217 9.69 -31.67 0.67
C GLY A 217 10.83 -31.19 -0.23
N ASN A 218 10.87 -29.89 -0.55
CA ASN A 218 11.88 -29.25 -1.40
C ASN A 218 13.17 -28.92 -0.62
N VAL A 219 13.83 -29.95 -0.07
CA VAL A 219 15.01 -29.82 0.78
C VAL A 219 16.16 -29.08 0.08
N VAL A 220 16.39 -29.34 -1.20
CA VAL A 220 17.45 -28.70 -1.99
C VAL A 220 17.23 -27.18 -2.08
N GLU A 221 15.98 -26.74 -2.34
CA GLU A 221 15.65 -25.32 -2.41
C GLU A 221 15.80 -24.64 -1.04
N ALA A 222 15.35 -25.30 0.03
CA ALA A 222 15.57 -24.82 1.41
C ALA A 222 17.07 -24.62 1.73
N MET A 223 17.94 -25.55 1.33
CA MET A 223 19.39 -25.43 1.51
C MET A 223 19.97 -24.27 0.69
N HIS A 224 19.58 -24.14 -0.58
CA HIS A 224 20.03 -23.02 -1.42
C HIS A 224 19.63 -21.66 -0.84
N ARG A 225 18.42 -21.54 -0.30
CA ARG A 225 17.93 -20.31 0.36
C ARG A 225 18.72 -20.00 1.63
N TYR A 226 18.97 -20.99 2.48
CA TYR A 226 19.80 -20.81 3.67
C TYR A 226 21.21 -20.33 3.31
N ASP A 227 21.86 -20.96 2.33
CA ASP A 227 23.22 -20.58 1.93
C ASP A 227 23.28 -19.20 1.28
N ALA A 228 22.26 -18.83 0.49
CA ALA A 228 22.14 -17.48 -0.06
C ALA A 228 21.99 -16.43 1.05
N PHE A 229 21.11 -16.68 2.02
CA PHE A 229 20.93 -15.78 3.17
C PHE A 229 22.19 -15.68 4.03
N ARG A 230 22.88 -16.80 4.29
CA ARG A 230 24.14 -16.80 5.04
C ARG A 230 25.23 -15.98 4.37
N ARG A 231 25.36 -16.08 3.04
CA ARG A 231 26.30 -15.24 2.27
C ARG A 231 25.91 -13.77 2.38
N LEU A 232 24.65 -13.43 2.12
CA LEU A 232 24.15 -12.05 2.23
C LEU A 232 24.43 -11.44 3.61
N LEU A 233 24.13 -12.16 4.68
CA LEU A 233 24.30 -11.67 6.05
C LEU A 233 25.77 -11.43 6.41
N ARG A 234 26.66 -12.30 5.91
CA ARG A 234 28.10 -12.14 6.07
C ARG A 234 28.63 -10.96 5.27
N ASP A 235 28.22 -10.83 4.02
CA ASP A 235 28.72 -9.80 3.10
C ASP A 235 28.25 -8.40 3.53
N GLU A 236 26.99 -8.26 3.97
CA GLU A 236 26.42 -6.96 4.35
C GLU A 236 26.69 -6.57 5.80
N LEU A 237 26.67 -7.53 6.74
CA LEU A 237 26.72 -7.25 8.19
C LEU A 237 27.89 -7.93 8.93
N GLY A 238 28.63 -8.82 8.28
CA GLY A 238 29.68 -9.61 8.95
C GLY A 238 29.15 -10.59 10.00
N LEU A 239 27.86 -10.96 9.92
CA LEU A 239 27.19 -11.82 10.90
C LEU A 239 26.91 -13.22 10.34
N GLU A 240 26.72 -14.19 11.22
CA GLU A 240 26.26 -15.54 10.88
C GLU A 240 24.76 -15.71 11.24
N PRO A 241 24.02 -16.58 10.53
CA PRO A 241 22.60 -16.82 10.80
C PRO A 241 22.36 -17.27 12.25
N SER A 242 21.25 -16.90 12.84
CA SER A 242 20.94 -17.23 14.23
C SER A 242 20.84 -18.75 14.49
N PRO A 243 20.95 -19.21 15.75
CA PRO A 243 20.72 -20.62 16.08
C PRO A 243 19.38 -21.16 15.58
N ALA A 244 18.32 -20.35 15.61
CA ALA A 244 16.99 -20.75 15.16
C ALA A 244 16.93 -20.97 13.64
N MET A 245 17.70 -20.20 12.87
CA MET A 245 17.85 -20.40 11.43
C MET A 245 18.69 -21.64 11.13
N ARG A 246 19.84 -21.79 11.79
CA ARG A 246 20.75 -22.94 11.60
C ARG A 246 20.08 -24.28 11.93
N ALA A 247 19.18 -24.29 12.91
CA ALA A 247 18.44 -25.49 13.29
C ALA A 247 17.44 -25.98 12.22
N LEU A 248 17.10 -25.17 11.22
CA LEU A 248 16.19 -25.58 10.13
C LEU A 248 16.85 -26.49 9.11
N VAL A 249 18.14 -26.31 8.88
CA VAL A 249 18.88 -27.06 7.87
C VAL A 249 19.73 -28.12 8.55
N PRO A 250 19.80 -29.36 8.02
CA PRO A 250 20.77 -30.33 8.50
C PRO A 250 22.16 -29.72 8.43
N ALA A 251 22.97 -29.91 9.48
CA ALA A 251 24.38 -29.53 9.44
C ALA A 251 24.98 -30.16 8.18
N ALA A 252 25.50 -29.33 7.27
CA ALA A 252 26.18 -29.80 6.08
C ALA A 252 27.24 -30.80 6.55
N ARG A 253 27.05 -32.08 6.21
CA ARG A 253 28.06 -33.11 6.51
C ARG A 253 29.32 -32.64 5.81
N SER A 254 30.35 -32.31 6.58
CA SER A 254 31.70 -32.15 6.06
C SER A 254 32.04 -33.44 5.33
N VAL A 255 32.00 -33.39 4.00
CA VAL A 255 32.61 -34.42 3.18
C VAL A 255 34.11 -34.27 3.42
N THR A 256 34.61 -35.00 4.42
CA THR A 256 36.04 -35.27 4.54
C THR A 256 36.41 -36.06 3.30
N VAL A 257 36.93 -35.36 2.29
CA VAL A 257 37.63 -36.00 1.18
C VAL A 257 38.91 -36.56 1.80
N GLY A 258 38.93 -37.88 1.96
CA GLY A 258 40.14 -38.64 2.29
C GLY A 258 40.98 -38.91 1.05
#